data_AF-A0A6N6MR61-F1
#
_entry.id   AF-A0A6N6MR61-F1
#
_cell.length_a   1.000
_cell.length_b   1.000
_cell.length_c   1.000
_cell.angle_alpha   90.00
_cell.angle_beta   90.00
_cell.angle_gamma   90.00
#
_symmetry.space_group_name_H-M   'P 1'
#
loop_
_entity.id
_entity.type
_entity.pdbx_description
1 polymer ?
#
loop_
_entity_poly.entity_id
_entity_poly.type
_entity_poly.pdbx_seq_one_letter_code
_entity_poly.pdbx_strand_id
1 'polypeptide(L)' 'MIGLPKNLTLDEVERHLALGEAHSTALTAAIIDLTRAGCDATEFETVLRDIQDIVAILRRQRWAIPARASKL' A
#
# COMPACT_ATOMS: atom_id res chain seq x y z
N MET A 1 -11.21 13.56 8.27
CA MET A 1 -9.90 13.70 8.96
C MET A 1 -9.65 12.40 9.71
N ILE A 2 -8.98 11.44 9.06
CA ILE A 2 -8.72 10.12 9.66
C ILE A 2 -7.58 10.31 10.67
N GLY A 3 -7.90 10.18 11.96
CA GLY A 3 -6.91 10.30 13.03
C GLY A 3 -5.94 9.12 12.96
N LEU A 4 -4.67 9.40 12.67
CA LEU A 4 -3.60 8.41 12.79
C LEU A 4 -3.50 7.96 14.27
N PRO A 5 -3.47 6.65 14.55
CA PRO A 5 -3.30 6.14 15.91
C PRO A 5 -2.03 6.74 16.52
N LYS A 6 -2.11 7.16 17.79
CA LYS A 6 -1.07 7.97 18.46
C LYS A 6 0.32 7.30 18.53
N ASN A 7 0.49 6.03 18.17
CA ASN A 7 1.73 5.26 18.36
C ASN A 7 2.13 4.37 17.16
N LEU A 8 1.90 4.75 15.89
CA LEU A 8 2.53 4.00 14.79
C LEU A 8 4.04 4.28 14.80
N THR A 9 4.84 3.27 15.14
CA THR A 9 6.30 3.33 15.03
C THR A 9 6.71 3.30 13.56
N LEU A 10 7.92 3.77 13.26
CA LEU A 10 8.48 3.67 11.90
C LEU A 10 8.48 2.22 11.41
N ASP A 11 8.84 1.27 12.29
CA ASP A 11 8.83 -0.17 12.00
C ASP A 11 7.43 -0.67 11.63
N GLU A 12 6.39 -0.19 12.32
CA GLU A 12 5.00 -0.59 12.04
C GLU A 12 4.54 -0.03 10.68
N VAL A 13 4.94 1.19 10.34
CA VAL A 13 4.69 1.75 9.00
C VAL A 13 5.43 0.97 7.93
N GLU A 14 6.70 0.64 8.14
CA GLU A 14 7.49 -0.16 7.20
C GLU A 14 6.90 -1.56 7.01
N ARG A 15 6.44 -2.19 8.09
CA ARG A 15 5.74 -3.48 8.04
C ARG A 15 4.45 -3.40 7.23
N HIS A 16 3.63 -2.37 7.46
CA HIS A 16 2.39 -2.18 6.70
C HIS A 16 2.64 -1.84 5.23
N LEU A 17 3.68 -1.08 4.91
CA LEU A 17 4.10 -0.83 3.54
C LEU A 17 4.51 -2.13 2.84
N ALA A 18 5.35 -2.95 3.49
CA ALA A 18 5.77 -4.24 2.94
C ALA A 18 4.57 -5.19 2.72
N LEU A 19 3.61 -5.21 3.66
CA LEU A 19 2.37 -5.97 3.49
C LEU A 19 1.52 -5.46 2.32
N GLY A 20 1.39 -4.14 2.18
CA GLY A 20 0.67 -3.52 1.05
C GLY A 20 1.30 -3.88 -0.31
N GLU A 21 2.62 -3.89 -0.40
CA GLU A 21 3.36 -4.30 -1.60
C GLU A 21 3.18 -5.78 -1.93
N ALA A 22 3.23 -6.64 -0.90
CA ALA A 22 2.99 -8.07 -1.06
C ALA A 22 1.55 -8.35 -1.54
N HIS A 23 0.56 -7.66 -0.98
CA HIS A 23 -0.83 -7.78 -1.41
C HIS A 23 -1.06 -7.22 -2.82
N SER A 24 -0.43 -6.09 -3.19
CA SER A 24 -0.49 -5.56 -4.56
C SER A 24 0.11 -6.54 -5.58
N THR A 25 1.20 -7.21 -5.21
CA THR A 25 1.83 -8.25 -6.04
C THR A 25 0.90 -9.46 -6.22
N ALA A 26 0.29 -9.95 -5.13
CA ALA A 26 -0.66 -11.05 -5.18
C ALA A 26 -1.91 -10.70 -6.01
N LEU A 27 -2.44 -9.49 -5.86
CA LEU A 27 -3.57 -9.00 -6.66
C LEU A 27 -3.22 -8.89 -8.14
N THR A 28 -1.99 -8.45 -8.47
CA THR A 28 -1.51 -8.42 -9.86
C THR A 28 -1.50 -9.81 -10.49
N ALA A 29 -1.01 -10.83 -9.76
CA ALA A 29 -1.03 -12.20 -10.25
C ALA A 29 -2.46 -12.73 -10.47
N ALA A 30 -3.36 -12.45 -9.53
CA ALA A 30 -4.77 -12.85 -9.66
C ALA A 30 -5.46 -12.19 -10.87
N ILE A 31 -5.20 -10.91 -11.12
CA ILE A 31 -5.71 -10.18 -12.29
C ILE A 31 -5.19 -10.82 -13.58
N ILE A 32 -3.90 -11.15 -13.65
CA ILE A 32 -3.32 -11.82 -14.82
C ILE A 32 -4.02 -13.16 -15.10
N ASP A 33 -4.29 -13.95 -14.07
CA ASP A 33 -4.95 -15.25 -14.23
C ASP A 33 -6.42 -15.10 -14.63
N LEU A 34 -7.13 -14.09 -14.13
CA LEU A 34 -8.49 -13.75 -14.55
C LEU A 34 -8.54 -13.32 -16.02
N THR A 35 -7.63 -12.42 -16.43
CA THR A 35 -7.54 -11.96 -17.82
C THR A 35 -7.19 -13.13 -18.76
N ARG A 36 -6.31 -14.05 -18.34
CA ARG A 36 -6.01 -15.28 -19.09
C ARG A 36 -7.21 -16.21 -19.22
N ALA A 37 -8.08 -16.25 -18.21
CA ALA A 37 -9.33 -16.98 -18.25
C ALA A 37 -10.41 -16.29 -19.13
N GLY A 38 -10.11 -15.13 -19.72
CA GLY A 38 -11.04 -14.37 -20.56
C GLY A 38 -12.04 -13.53 -19.76
N CYS A 39 -11.82 -13.36 -18.45
CA CYS A 39 -12.62 -12.45 -17.63
C CYS A 39 -12.21 -11.00 -17.90
N ASP A 40 -13.19 -10.10 -17.90
CA ASP A 40 -12.91 -8.66 -17.85
C ASP A 40 -12.38 -8.30 -16.44
N ALA A 41 -11.14 -7.83 -16.39
CA ALA A 41 -10.47 -7.43 -15.16
C ALA A 41 -10.21 -5.91 -15.08
N THR A 42 -10.81 -5.11 -15.97
CA THR A 42 -10.53 -3.66 -16.11
C THR A 42 -10.72 -2.89 -14.79
N GLU A 43 -11.78 -3.21 -14.04
CA GLU A 43 -12.04 -2.60 -12.74
C GLU A 43 -10.96 -2.97 -11.71
N PHE A 44 -10.54 -4.24 -11.70
CA PHE A 44 -9.47 -4.70 -10.80
C PHE A 44 -8.12 -4.08 -11.16
N GLU A 45 -7.82 -3.90 -12.45
CA GLU A 45 -6.62 -3.19 -12.92
C GLU A 45 -6.61 -1.72 -12.45
N THR A 46 -7.77 -1.06 -12.48
CA THR A 46 -7.93 0.31 -12.00
C THR A 46 -7.67 0.38 -10.49
N VAL A 47 -8.31 -0.49 -9.71
CA VAL A 47 -8.12 -0.56 -8.25
C VAL A 47 -6.67 -0.91 -7.90
N LEU A 48 -6.03 -1.82 -8.64
CA LEU A 48 -4.62 -2.16 -8.44
C LEU A 48 -3.73 -0.94 -8.65
N ARG A 49 -4.00 -0.13 -9.68
CA ARG A 49 -3.24 1.08 -9.97
C ARG A 49 -3.38 2.12 -8.86
N ASP A 50 -4.59 2.34 -8.37
CA ASP A 50 -4.85 3.24 -7.24
C ASP A 50 -4.08 2.80 -5.98
N ILE A 51 -4.07 1.49 -5.69
CA ILE A 51 -3.31 0.93 -4.56
C ILE A 51 -1.80 1.16 -4.74
N GLN A 52 -1.27 0.91 -5.94
CA GLN A 52 0.15 1.12 -6.23
C GLN A 52 0.56 2.58 -6.07
N ASP A 53 -0.28 3.52 -6.52
CA ASP A 53 -0.05 4.95 -6.38
C ASP A 53 -0.07 5.39 -4.90
N ILE A 54 -1.03 4.89 -4.12
CA ILE A 54 -1.09 5.14 -2.66
C ILE A 54 0.17 4.60 -1.97
N VAL A 55 0.59 3.36 -2.26
CA VAL A 55 1.81 2.77 -1.70
C VAL A 55 3.04 3.58 -2.08
N ALA A 56 3.13 4.04 -3.33
CA ALA A 56 4.22 4.90 -3.80
C ALA A 56 4.26 6.24 -3.06
N ILE A 57 3.11 6.87 -2.81
CA ILE A 57 2.99 8.09 -2.01
C ILE A 57 3.45 7.84 -0.58
N LEU A 58 2.96 6.79 0.07
CA LEU A 58 3.31 6.45 1.44
C LEU A 58 4.82 6.15 1.58
N ARG A 59 5.42 5.46 0.61
CA ARG A 59 6.88 5.26 0.54
C ARG A 59 7.64 6.58 0.47
N ARG A 60 7.21 7.52 -0.37
CA ARG A 60 7.84 8.86 -0.47
C ARG A 60 7.69 9.66 0.82
N GLN A 61 6.56 9.50 1.50
CA GLN A 61 6.26 10.15 2.77
C GLN A 61 6.89 9.45 3.99
N ARG A 62 7.57 8.30 3.82
CA ARG A 62 8.24 7.56 4.90
C ARG A 62 9.19 8.43 5.73
N TRP A 63 9.87 9.39 5.09
CA TRP A 63 10.78 10.34 5.73
C TRP A 63 10.09 11.49 6.46
N ALA A 64 8.77 11.66 6.32
CA ALA A 64 7.98 12.56 7.14
C ALA A 64 7.58 11.93 8.49
N ILE A 65 7.85 10.62 8.64
CA ILE A 65 7.61 9.81 9.84
C ILE A 65 8.90 9.76 10.70
N PRO A 66 9.66 10.85 10.85
CA PRO A 66 10.36 11.07 12.11
C PRO A 66 10.48 12.55 12.50
N ALA A 67 9.70 12.95 13.52
CA ALA A 67 9.98 14.13 14.39
C ALA A 67 9.15 14.12 15.69
N ARG A 68 7.99 13.45 15.71
CA ARG A 68 7.10 13.39 16.89
C ARG A 68 7.42 12.27 17.88
N ALA A 69 8.06 11.18 17.43
CA ALA A 69 8.37 10.03 18.28
C ALA A 69 9.71 10.17 19.05
N SER A 70 10.61 11.07 18.63
CA SER A 70 11.92 11.28 19.26
C SER A 70 11.97 12.42 20.29
N LYS A 71 10.81 12.96 20.68
CA LYS A 71 10.66 13.89 21.81
C LYS A 71 9.80 13.24 22.91
N LEU A 72 10.28 12.15 23.47
CA LEU A 72 9.86 11.65 24.79
C LEU A 72 11.12 11.19 25.52
#